data_AF-A0A1M5RCP6-F1
#
_entry.id   AF-A0A1M5RCP6-F1
#
_cell.length_a   1.000
_cell.length_b   1.000
_cell.length_c   1.000
_cell.angle_alpha   90.00
_cell.angle_beta   90.00
_cell.angle_gamma   90.00
#
_symmetry.space_group_name_H-M   'P 1'
#
loop_
_entity.id
_entity.type
_entity.pdbx_description
1 polymer ?
#
loop_
_entity_poly.entity_id
_entity_poly.type
_entity_poly.pdbx_seq_one_letter_code
_entity_poly.pdbx_strand_id
1 'polypeptide(L)'
;MLVIVSGSCFKRDTEQPVAAENETVITIHLDDKKQTIRNFGASDAWACNFIGVWPDEQRNQVADWLFSTAVDEEGKPKGIGLSLWRFNIGAGSAAQDNIADEWRRTEGFLKDDLTYDWNKQAGQQWFLDAAKTRGVDQFVGFTNSPPVQLTKNKKAFSSDGQQANIAKEKYDAFAVFLATVARHFQEKGIVLNYLSPFNEPQWDWTNGSQEGTPYTNQEMFDITRKLDSIISKENLPTKIQVAEAGSMVYLYGTSGKPTRSNQIEDFFSQGSTRFLGGFNSVDKMISGHSYFTSAPVKDMISVRQLVNQKIKSVSVPLEFWQSEYCILGDQEEVPGPGKDTGMVPALYVARLIHHDLTVANASAWHWWTSLSVYDYKDGLVYADKNKTTGKVEDTKLLWAFGNFSRFIRPGAQRVEVTSAKVNINNPVGLMASSYVNAANNEVVTVIINYSNIDETLRLDMPTGTAGASQLFITSGKAGEDLKPLNKIDGTEAFQVPKTSIVTLVTKLL
;
A
#
# COMPACT_ATOMS: atom_id res chain seq x y z
N MET A 1 66.76 -8.03 51.05
CA MET A 1 66.72 -8.61 49.69
C MET A 1 65.25 -8.60 49.28
N LEU A 2 64.92 -7.76 48.30
CA LEU A 2 63.56 -7.32 47.98
C LEU A 2 62.86 -8.37 47.10
N VAL A 3 61.65 -8.79 47.49
CA VAL A 3 60.80 -9.70 46.72
C VAL A 3 60.03 -8.89 45.68
N ILE A 4 60.25 -9.16 44.41
CA ILE A 4 59.50 -8.59 43.28
C ILE A 4 58.45 -9.63 42.86
N VAL A 5 57.18 -9.31 43.05
CA VAL A 5 56.05 -10.06 42.51
C VAL A 5 55.63 -9.40 41.20
N SER A 6 55.79 -10.13 40.09
CA SER A 6 55.34 -9.72 38.76
C SER A 6 53.83 -9.94 38.63
N GLY A 7 53.05 -8.85 38.57
CA GLY A 7 51.64 -8.88 38.23
C GLY A 7 51.44 -8.87 36.72
N SER A 8 50.83 -9.93 36.19
CA SER A 8 50.39 -10.04 34.80
C SER A 8 49.21 -9.10 34.53
N CYS A 9 49.32 -8.30 33.48
CA CYS A 9 48.26 -7.41 32.99
C CYS A 9 47.36 -8.19 32.04
N PHE A 10 46.15 -8.57 32.48
CA PHE A 10 45.10 -9.02 31.57
C PHE A 10 44.35 -7.81 31.02
N LYS A 11 44.32 -7.68 29.69
CA LYS A 11 43.39 -6.80 28.98
C LYS A 11 41.96 -7.21 29.35
N ARG A 12 41.18 -6.28 29.91
CA ARG A 12 39.72 -6.41 29.97
C ARG A 12 39.20 -6.29 28.54
N ASP A 13 38.60 -7.37 28.05
CA ASP A 13 37.67 -7.31 26.94
C ASP A 13 36.56 -6.30 27.29
N THR A 14 36.17 -5.51 26.30
CA THR A 14 35.04 -4.60 26.34
C THR A 14 33.76 -5.39 26.60
N GLU A 15 33.34 -5.44 27.86
CA GLU A 15 32.02 -5.92 28.24
C GLU A 15 30.97 -5.05 27.53
N GLN A 16 30.22 -5.66 26.60
CA GLN A 16 28.94 -5.11 26.20
C GLN A 16 28.06 -4.95 27.46
N PRO A 17 27.23 -3.90 27.57
CA PRO A 17 26.33 -3.78 28.69
C PRO A 17 25.45 -5.02 28.76
N VAL A 18 25.53 -5.76 29.86
CA VAL A 18 24.62 -6.87 30.15
C VAL A 18 23.24 -6.25 30.29
N ALA A 19 22.34 -6.55 29.34
CA ALA A 19 20.97 -6.08 29.36
C ALA A 19 20.32 -6.44 30.71
N ALA A 20 19.58 -5.51 31.31
CA ALA A 20 18.82 -5.81 32.52
C ALA A 20 17.85 -6.98 32.23
N GLU A 21 17.52 -7.80 33.24
CA GLU A 21 16.73 -9.03 33.06
C GLU A 21 15.39 -8.80 32.31
N ASN A 22 14.81 -7.60 32.42
CA ASN A 22 13.53 -7.21 31.82
C ASN A 22 13.63 -6.45 30.49
N GLU A 23 14.81 -6.25 29.91
CA GLU A 23 14.95 -5.55 28.62
C GLU A 23 14.81 -6.51 27.43
N THR A 24 14.02 -6.07 26.43
CA THR A 24 13.88 -6.74 25.14
C THR A 24 14.92 -6.20 24.16
N VAL A 25 15.84 -7.05 23.72
CA VAL A 25 16.82 -6.70 22.67
C VAL A 25 16.31 -7.18 21.32
N ILE A 26 16.29 -6.27 20.33
CA ILE A 26 15.95 -6.56 18.94
C ILE A 26 17.23 -6.45 18.10
N THR A 27 17.65 -7.56 17.51
CA THR A 27 18.84 -7.63 16.64
C THR A 27 18.44 -7.44 15.18
N ILE A 28 19.12 -6.51 14.49
CA ILE A 28 18.93 -6.21 13.07
C ILE A 28 20.08 -6.82 12.26
N HIS A 29 19.76 -7.72 11.33
CA HIS A 29 20.73 -8.43 10.50
C HIS A 29 20.89 -7.74 9.15
N LEU A 30 21.76 -6.72 9.06
CA LEU A 30 21.92 -5.88 7.87
C LEU A 30 22.27 -6.65 6.57
N ASP A 31 22.92 -7.81 6.71
CA ASP A 31 23.32 -8.65 5.58
C ASP A 31 22.22 -9.64 5.13
N ASP A 32 21.21 -9.91 5.96
CA ASP A 32 20.10 -10.79 5.62
C ASP A 32 18.96 -10.00 4.94
N LYS A 33 19.20 -9.70 3.66
CA LYS A 33 18.30 -8.92 2.81
C LYS A 33 17.10 -9.76 2.35
N LYS A 34 15.91 -9.14 2.38
CA LYS A 34 14.64 -9.70 1.94
C LYS A 34 14.16 -8.99 0.65
N GLN A 35 12.91 -8.57 0.55
CA GLN A 35 12.43 -7.79 -0.59
C GLN A 35 12.84 -6.31 -0.53
N THR A 36 13.01 -5.72 -1.70
CA THR A 36 13.07 -4.26 -1.89
C THR A 36 11.64 -3.70 -1.88
N ILE A 37 11.44 -2.61 -1.16
CA ILE A 37 10.16 -1.91 -1.08
C ILE A 37 10.06 -0.96 -2.27
N ARG A 38 8.99 -1.09 -3.04
CA ARG A 38 8.69 -0.24 -4.18
C ARG A 38 8.00 1.04 -3.76
N ASN A 39 6.92 0.95 -2.97
CA ASN A 39 6.13 2.13 -2.59
C ASN A 39 5.05 1.81 -1.54
N PHE A 40 4.45 2.88 -1.03
CA PHE A 40 3.21 2.89 -0.26
C PHE A 40 2.25 3.88 -0.90
N GLY A 41 0.99 3.50 -1.06
CA GLY A 41 0.02 4.28 -1.81
C GLY A 41 -1.39 4.30 -1.24
N ALA A 42 -2.25 5.09 -1.87
CA ALA A 42 -3.68 5.14 -1.61
C ALA A 42 -4.44 5.53 -2.89
N SER A 43 -5.75 5.28 -2.90
CA SER A 43 -6.64 5.54 -4.02
C SER A 43 -7.37 6.87 -3.91
N ASP A 44 -7.55 7.51 -5.06
CA ASP A 44 -8.34 8.72 -5.22
C ASP A 44 -9.82 8.45 -5.52
N ALA A 45 -10.23 7.18 -5.54
CA ALA A 45 -11.57 6.78 -5.93
C ALA A 45 -12.65 7.58 -5.17
N TRP A 46 -13.68 7.98 -5.91
CA TRP A 46 -14.91 8.59 -5.39
C TRP A 46 -14.71 10.00 -4.83
N ALA A 47 -14.38 10.14 -3.54
CA ALA A 47 -14.46 11.41 -2.83
C ALA A 47 -13.47 12.47 -3.36
N CYS A 48 -12.30 12.08 -3.88
CA CYS A 48 -11.30 13.04 -4.36
C CYS A 48 -11.78 13.83 -5.58
N ASN A 49 -12.71 13.30 -6.38
CA ASN A 49 -13.28 14.04 -7.50
C ASN A 49 -14.03 15.30 -7.04
N PHE A 50 -14.68 15.23 -5.88
CA PHE A 50 -15.43 16.35 -5.31
C PHE A 50 -14.53 17.22 -4.41
N ILE A 51 -13.65 16.61 -3.63
CA ILE A 51 -12.79 17.34 -2.70
C ILE A 51 -11.67 18.09 -3.44
N GLY A 52 -11.21 17.58 -4.59
CA GLY A 52 -10.18 18.24 -5.39
C GLY A 52 -10.62 19.59 -5.98
N VAL A 53 -11.92 19.90 -5.96
CA VAL A 53 -12.47 21.19 -6.40
C VAL A 53 -12.90 22.11 -5.24
N TRP A 54 -12.65 21.73 -3.99
CA TRP A 54 -12.84 22.59 -2.82
C TRP A 54 -11.84 23.78 -2.83
N PRO A 55 -12.04 24.80 -1.97
CA PRO A 55 -11.09 25.90 -1.87
C PRO A 55 -9.69 25.43 -1.45
N ASP A 56 -8.68 26.22 -1.81
CA ASP A 56 -7.27 25.81 -1.70
C ASP A 56 -6.86 25.38 -0.31
N GLU A 57 -7.33 26.07 0.73
CA GLU A 57 -6.98 25.76 2.12
C GLU A 57 -7.31 24.30 2.47
N GLN A 58 -8.54 23.86 2.22
CA GLN A 58 -9.00 22.53 2.60
C GLN A 58 -8.33 21.43 1.77
N ARG A 59 -8.28 21.59 0.44
CA ARG A 59 -7.69 20.57 -0.43
C ARG A 59 -6.18 20.46 -0.26
N ASN A 60 -5.48 21.57 0.00
CA ASN A 60 -4.05 21.54 0.28
C ASN A 60 -3.74 20.90 1.64
N GLN A 61 -4.59 21.08 2.66
CA GLN A 61 -4.42 20.38 3.93
C GLN A 61 -4.46 18.85 3.75
N VAL A 62 -5.41 18.35 2.94
CA VAL A 62 -5.47 16.92 2.58
C VAL A 62 -4.22 16.49 1.82
N ALA A 63 -3.81 17.25 0.80
CA ALA A 63 -2.64 16.93 0.00
C ALA A 63 -1.35 16.94 0.84
N ASP A 64 -1.23 17.85 1.81
CA ASP A 64 -0.11 17.89 2.76
C ASP A 64 -0.09 16.63 3.62
N TRP A 65 -1.23 16.27 4.22
CA TRP A 65 -1.34 15.05 5.03
C TRP A 65 -1.00 13.78 4.26
N LEU A 66 -1.45 13.66 3.00
CA LEU A 66 -1.20 12.46 2.19
C LEU A 66 0.23 12.42 1.63
N PHE A 67 0.76 13.52 1.11
CA PHE A 67 1.94 13.48 0.25
C PHE A 67 3.18 14.15 0.83
N SER A 68 3.03 15.04 1.80
CA SER A 68 4.17 15.84 2.26
C SER A 68 5.19 15.01 3.03
N THR A 69 6.46 15.12 2.61
CA THR A 69 7.62 14.66 3.38
C THR A 69 8.23 15.77 4.25
N ALA A 70 7.65 16.97 4.24
CA ALA A 70 8.13 18.08 5.08
C ALA A 70 7.84 17.83 6.58
N VAL A 71 8.54 18.59 7.41
CA VAL A 71 8.31 18.70 8.86
C VAL A 71 7.94 20.14 9.23
N ASP A 72 7.30 20.34 10.37
CA ASP A 72 7.11 21.66 10.99
C ASP A 72 8.34 22.10 11.80
N GLU A 73 8.23 23.21 12.51
CA GLU A 73 9.31 23.83 13.28
C GLU A 73 9.78 22.95 14.46
N GLU A 74 8.88 22.13 14.99
CA GLU A 74 9.13 21.15 16.04
C GLU A 74 9.66 19.80 15.50
N GLY A 75 9.82 19.67 14.18
CA GLY A 75 10.27 18.45 13.53
C GLY A 75 9.19 17.38 13.37
N LYS A 76 7.92 17.72 13.61
CA LYS A 76 6.80 16.80 13.41
C LYS A 76 6.47 16.71 11.91
N PRO A 77 6.27 15.50 11.37
CA PRO A 77 5.82 15.30 10.00
C PRO A 77 4.53 16.06 9.67
N LYS A 78 4.51 16.82 8.57
CA LYS A 78 3.29 17.45 8.03
C LYS A 78 2.36 16.43 7.36
N GLY A 79 2.89 15.28 6.97
CA GLY A 79 2.14 14.23 6.31
C GLY A 79 2.87 12.89 6.28
N ILE A 80 2.15 11.91 5.75
CA ILE A 80 2.59 10.51 5.70
C ILE A 80 3.49 10.23 4.50
N GLY A 81 3.65 11.18 3.58
CA GLY A 81 4.57 11.05 2.46
C GLY A 81 4.33 9.82 1.59
N LEU A 82 3.09 9.57 1.13
CA LEU A 82 2.85 8.51 0.15
C LEU A 82 3.86 8.58 -1.00
N SER A 83 4.33 7.43 -1.46
CA SER A 83 5.28 7.34 -2.59
C SER A 83 4.60 6.91 -3.89
N LEU A 84 3.34 6.48 -3.82
CA LEU A 84 2.52 6.16 -4.97
C LEU A 84 1.11 6.74 -4.83
N TRP A 85 0.55 7.22 -5.93
CA TRP A 85 -0.86 7.61 -6.01
C TRP A 85 -1.63 6.79 -7.05
N ARG A 86 -2.77 6.23 -6.64
CA ARG A 86 -3.65 5.46 -7.54
C ARG A 86 -4.79 6.35 -8.04
N PHE A 87 -4.76 6.66 -9.34
CA PHE A 87 -5.77 7.43 -10.06
C PHE A 87 -6.81 6.50 -10.68
N ASN A 88 -8.05 6.59 -10.23
CA ASN A 88 -9.19 5.88 -10.80
C ASN A 88 -9.60 6.51 -12.12
N ILE A 89 -9.20 5.90 -13.23
CA ILE A 89 -9.62 6.26 -14.59
C ILE A 89 -11.10 5.90 -14.72
N GLY A 90 -11.97 6.91 -14.79
CA GLY A 90 -13.41 6.70 -14.66
C GLY A 90 -14.05 6.09 -15.91
N ALA A 91 -15.04 5.22 -15.70
CA ALA A 91 -15.78 4.56 -16.77
C ALA A 91 -16.89 5.44 -17.38
N GLY A 92 -17.24 6.57 -16.75
CA GLY A 92 -18.27 7.49 -17.24
C GLY A 92 -19.68 7.25 -16.67
N SER A 93 -19.80 6.59 -15.50
CA SER A 93 -21.10 6.39 -14.85
C SER A 93 -21.76 7.66 -14.33
N ALA A 94 -21.04 8.79 -14.22
CA ALA A 94 -21.61 10.08 -13.79
C ALA A 94 -22.68 10.61 -14.76
N ALA A 95 -22.62 10.21 -16.03
CA ALA A 95 -23.67 10.50 -17.02
C ALA A 95 -24.88 9.55 -16.90
N GLN A 96 -24.87 8.62 -15.95
CA GLN A 96 -25.89 7.60 -15.71
C GLN A 96 -26.55 7.78 -14.34
N ASP A 97 -27.71 7.15 -14.15
CA ASP A 97 -28.49 7.15 -12.90
C ASP A 97 -28.59 5.75 -12.25
N ASN A 98 -27.88 4.77 -12.81
CA ASN A 98 -27.98 3.35 -12.46
C ASN A 98 -27.12 2.92 -11.25
N ILE A 99 -26.24 3.79 -10.75
CA ILE A 99 -25.55 3.66 -9.46
C ILE A 99 -26.18 4.65 -8.51
N ALA A 100 -26.82 4.19 -7.44
CA ALA A 100 -27.66 5.05 -6.60
C ALA A 100 -26.88 6.19 -5.92
N ASP A 101 -25.71 5.90 -5.35
CA ASP A 101 -24.87 6.93 -4.71
C ASP A 101 -24.03 7.66 -5.76
N GLU A 102 -24.37 8.93 -5.99
CA GLU A 102 -23.65 9.80 -6.92
C GLU A 102 -22.16 9.92 -6.59
N TRP A 103 -21.79 9.82 -5.31
CA TRP A 103 -20.40 9.92 -4.89
C TRP A 103 -19.54 8.74 -5.36
N ARG A 104 -20.17 7.62 -5.73
CA ARG A 104 -19.51 6.43 -6.28
C ARG A 104 -19.53 6.39 -7.81
N ARG A 105 -20.11 7.41 -8.46
CA ARG A 105 -20.06 7.56 -9.92
C ARG A 105 -18.78 8.27 -10.34
N THR A 106 -18.34 8.02 -11.57
CA THR A 106 -17.14 8.65 -12.13
C THR A 106 -17.46 9.34 -13.46
N GLU A 107 -16.89 10.52 -13.67
CA GLU A 107 -16.77 11.05 -15.03
C GLU A 107 -15.82 10.17 -15.84
N GLY A 108 -15.95 10.14 -17.17
CA GLY A 108 -15.06 9.39 -18.04
C GLY A 108 -14.51 10.28 -19.16
N PHE A 109 -13.27 10.04 -19.58
CA PHE A 109 -12.65 10.81 -20.65
C PHE A 109 -13.22 10.49 -22.04
N LEU A 110 -13.71 9.27 -22.26
CA LEU A 110 -14.19 8.82 -23.57
C LEU A 110 -15.64 9.30 -23.80
N LYS A 111 -15.86 10.03 -24.90
CA LYS A 111 -17.17 10.49 -25.35
C LYS A 111 -17.85 9.44 -26.25
N ASP A 112 -19.14 9.63 -26.51
CA ASP A 112 -19.94 8.74 -27.36
C ASP A 112 -19.48 8.70 -28.82
N ASP A 113 -18.84 9.77 -29.30
CA ASP A 113 -18.18 9.85 -30.62
C ASP A 113 -16.76 9.22 -30.64
N LEU A 114 -16.36 8.58 -29.53
CA LEU A 114 -15.03 7.98 -29.29
C LEU A 114 -13.85 8.95 -29.29
N THR A 115 -14.10 10.25 -29.22
CA THR A 115 -13.08 11.25 -28.92
C THR A 115 -13.01 11.54 -27.42
N TYR A 116 -12.03 12.35 -26.97
CA TYR A 116 -11.73 12.53 -25.55
C TYR A 116 -12.11 13.93 -25.05
N ASP A 117 -12.62 14.01 -23.81
CA ASP A 117 -12.78 15.26 -23.06
C ASP A 117 -11.86 15.27 -21.83
N TRP A 118 -10.70 15.91 -21.96
CA TRP A 118 -9.69 15.98 -20.91
C TRP A 118 -10.02 16.96 -19.77
N ASN A 119 -11.13 17.69 -19.85
CA ASN A 119 -11.60 18.54 -18.74
C ASN A 119 -12.34 17.72 -17.66
N LYS A 120 -12.61 16.44 -17.91
CA LYS A 120 -13.25 15.52 -16.99
C LYS A 120 -12.34 15.11 -15.84
N GLN A 121 -12.93 14.69 -14.73
CA GLN A 121 -12.22 14.25 -13.52
C GLN A 121 -11.30 15.36 -12.94
N ALA A 122 -11.70 16.62 -13.02
CA ALA A 122 -10.86 17.77 -12.67
C ALA A 122 -10.33 17.71 -11.22
N GLY A 123 -11.15 17.25 -10.26
CA GLY A 123 -10.72 17.12 -8.86
C GLY A 123 -9.63 16.05 -8.67
N GLN A 124 -9.76 14.91 -9.35
CA GLN A 124 -8.75 13.86 -9.31
C GLN A 124 -7.47 14.26 -10.06
N GLN A 125 -7.59 14.98 -11.18
CA GLN A 125 -6.44 15.56 -11.86
C GLN A 125 -5.70 16.56 -10.97
N TRP A 126 -6.41 17.38 -10.19
CA TRP A 126 -5.78 18.26 -9.19
C TRP A 126 -4.98 17.47 -8.15
N PHE A 127 -5.49 16.32 -7.67
CA PHE A 127 -4.75 15.46 -6.74
C PHE A 127 -3.49 14.84 -7.37
N LEU A 128 -3.53 14.47 -8.65
CA LEU A 128 -2.33 14.03 -9.39
C LEU A 128 -1.24 15.12 -9.40
N ASP A 129 -1.62 16.35 -9.74
CA ASP A 129 -0.71 17.50 -9.74
C ASP A 129 -0.20 17.82 -8.33
N ALA A 130 -1.07 17.76 -7.33
CA ALA A 130 -0.74 18.02 -5.93
C ALA A 130 0.21 16.98 -5.34
N ALA A 131 0.02 15.70 -5.69
CA ALA A 131 0.91 14.60 -5.32
C ALA A 131 2.29 14.79 -5.93
N LYS A 132 2.36 15.02 -7.25
CA LYS A 132 3.63 15.26 -7.96
C LYS A 132 4.39 16.48 -7.38
N THR A 133 3.68 17.57 -7.12
CA THR A 133 4.26 18.80 -6.54
C THR A 133 4.89 18.55 -5.17
N ARG A 134 4.36 17.58 -4.41
CA ARG A 134 4.87 17.19 -3.09
C ARG A 134 5.88 16.05 -3.13
N GLY A 135 6.34 15.67 -4.33
CA GLY A 135 7.43 14.71 -4.52
C GLY A 135 6.99 13.25 -4.66
N VAL A 136 5.71 12.97 -4.92
CA VAL A 136 5.27 11.65 -5.36
C VAL A 136 5.78 11.41 -6.78
N ASP A 137 6.50 10.31 -6.99
CA ASP A 137 7.17 9.98 -8.24
C ASP A 137 6.62 8.72 -8.91
N GLN A 138 5.71 7.99 -8.27
CA GLN A 138 5.04 6.82 -8.83
C GLN A 138 3.52 6.98 -8.90
N PHE A 139 2.93 6.58 -10.03
CA PHE A 139 1.49 6.69 -10.28
C PHE A 139 0.94 5.41 -10.93
N VAL A 140 -0.25 5.01 -10.49
CA VAL A 140 -1.05 3.94 -11.11
C VAL A 140 -2.30 4.55 -11.69
N GLY A 141 -2.57 4.30 -12.98
CA GLY A 141 -3.92 4.47 -13.53
C GLY A 141 -4.67 3.16 -13.46
N PHE A 142 -5.78 3.08 -12.74
CA PHE A 142 -6.57 1.86 -12.63
C PHE A 142 -8.02 2.08 -13.06
N THR A 143 -8.71 1.01 -13.46
CA THR A 143 -10.13 1.06 -13.84
C THR A 143 -10.94 0.02 -13.08
N ASN A 144 -12.09 0.41 -12.55
CA ASN A 144 -13.09 -0.55 -12.06
C ASN A 144 -13.91 -1.18 -13.20
N SER A 145 -14.07 -0.46 -14.31
CA SER A 145 -14.84 -0.90 -15.47
C SER A 145 -14.30 -0.28 -16.76
N PRO A 146 -14.45 -0.93 -17.93
CA PRO A 146 -14.22 -0.28 -19.22
C PRO A 146 -15.17 0.92 -19.39
N PRO A 147 -14.82 1.92 -20.23
CA PRO A 147 -15.73 3.02 -20.55
C PRO A 147 -17.10 2.52 -20.99
N VAL A 148 -18.18 3.15 -20.53
CA VAL A 148 -19.57 2.73 -20.83
C VAL A 148 -19.88 2.68 -22.32
N GLN A 149 -19.15 3.43 -23.14
CA GLN A 149 -19.24 3.37 -24.60
C GLN A 149 -18.80 2.02 -25.17
N LEU A 150 -17.88 1.33 -24.49
CA LEU A 150 -17.30 0.05 -24.89
C LEU A 150 -17.97 -1.16 -24.21
N THR A 151 -18.77 -0.95 -23.17
CA THR A 151 -19.39 -2.05 -22.42
C THR A 151 -20.55 -2.69 -23.18
N LYS A 152 -20.81 -3.99 -22.91
CA LYS A 152 -21.87 -4.77 -23.57
C LYS A 152 -23.25 -4.18 -23.32
N ASN A 153 -23.51 -3.81 -22.07
CA ASN A 153 -24.81 -3.32 -21.61
C ASN A 153 -24.92 -1.78 -21.55
N LYS A 154 -23.87 -1.06 -21.98
CA LYS A 154 -23.77 0.41 -21.87
C LYS A 154 -23.85 0.93 -20.44
N LYS A 155 -23.55 0.11 -19.43
CA LYS A 155 -23.46 0.47 -18.01
C LYS A 155 -22.06 0.25 -17.50
N ALA A 156 -21.70 0.93 -16.42
CA ALA A 156 -20.39 0.78 -15.78
C ALA A 156 -20.30 -0.46 -14.86
N PHE A 157 -21.36 -1.25 -14.73
CA PHE A 157 -21.40 -2.48 -13.95
C PHE A 157 -21.98 -3.65 -14.75
N SER A 158 -21.66 -4.88 -14.35
CA SER A 158 -22.07 -6.10 -15.07
C SER A 158 -23.57 -6.39 -14.95
N SER A 159 -24.13 -7.08 -15.94
CA SER A 159 -25.52 -7.55 -15.87
C SER A 159 -25.66 -8.99 -15.35
N ASP A 160 -24.68 -9.85 -15.57
CA ASP A 160 -24.77 -11.28 -15.28
C ASP A 160 -23.72 -11.78 -14.26
N GLY A 161 -22.64 -11.02 -14.04
CA GLY A 161 -21.55 -11.40 -13.15
C GLY A 161 -20.69 -12.58 -13.62
N GLN A 162 -20.88 -13.06 -14.85
CA GLN A 162 -20.23 -14.27 -15.36
C GLN A 162 -19.01 -14.00 -16.24
N GLN A 163 -19.06 -12.93 -17.02
CA GLN A 163 -18.01 -12.56 -17.98
C GLN A 163 -17.74 -11.06 -17.97
N ALA A 164 -16.61 -10.65 -18.53
CA ALA A 164 -16.30 -9.25 -18.70
C ALA A 164 -17.46 -8.51 -19.37
N ASN A 165 -17.85 -7.37 -18.81
CA ASN A 165 -18.87 -6.48 -19.37
C ASN A 165 -18.34 -5.69 -20.58
N ILE A 166 -17.55 -6.34 -21.44
CA ILE A 166 -17.00 -5.79 -22.68
C ILE A 166 -16.87 -6.95 -23.67
N ALA A 167 -17.29 -6.72 -24.91
CA ALA A 167 -17.23 -7.75 -25.95
C ALA A 167 -15.79 -7.93 -26.47
N LYS A 168 -15.43 -9.15 -26.91
CA LYS A 168 -14.06 -9.50 -27.28
C LYS A 168 -13.50 -8.62 -28.40
N GLU A 169 -14.36 -8.25 -29.35
CA GLU A 169 -14.07 -7.33 -30.46
C GLU A 169 -13.77 -5.89 -30.00
N LYS A 170 -14.01 -5.55 -28.73
CA LYS A 170 -13.70 -4.24 -28.14
C LYS A 170 -12.46 -4.23 -27.25
N TYR A 171 -11.78 -5.37 -27.06
CA TYR A 171 -10.56 -5.42 -26.23
C TYR A 171 -9.45 -4.52 -26.78
N ASP A 172 -9.28 -4.46 -28.10
CA ASP A 172 -8.33 -3.54 -28.73
C ASP A 172 -8.69 -2.08 -28.45
N ALA A 173 -9.97 -1.71 -28.53
CA ALA A 173 -10.43 -0.35 -28.23
C ALA A 173 -10.20 0.03 -26.76
N PHE A 174 -10.41 -0.90 -25.83
CA PHE A 174 -10.15 -0.67 -24.41
C PHE A 174 -8.65 -0.52 -24.12
N ALA A 175 -7.81 -1.35 -24.74
CA ALA A 175 -6.37 -1.22 -24.62
C ALA A 175 -5.84 0.10 -25.22
N VAL A 176 -6.38 0.55 -26.36
CA VAL A 176 -6.08 1.88 -26.93
C VAL A 176 -6.52 3.00 -25.99
N PHE A 177 -7.68 2.89 -25.37
CA PHE A 177 -8.17 3.87 -24.39
C PHE A 177 -7.18 4.05 -23.23
N LEU A 178 -6.77 2.96 -22.58
CA LEU A 178 -5.82 3.01 -21.46
C LEU A 178 -4.46 3.60 -21.86
N ALA A 179 -3.91 3.19 -23.02
CA ALA A 179 -2.67 3.73 -23.54
C ALA A 179 -2.78 5.23 -23.89
N THR A 180 -3.93 5.67 -24.40
CA THR A 180 -4.19 7.09 -24.71
C THR A 180 -4.24 7.93 -23.44
N VAL A 181 -4.90 7.43 -22.37
CA VAL A 181 -4.90 8.10 -21.06
C VAL A 181 -3.48 8.20 -20.49
N ALA A 182 -2.71 7.11 -20.53
CA ALA A 182 -1.32 7.13 -20.07
C ALA A 182 -0.46 8.15 -20.83
N ARG A 183 -0.60 8.21 -22.16
CA ARG A 183 0.10 9.19 -23.00
C ARG A 183 -0.30 10.63 -22.66
N HIS A 184 -1.59 10.91 -22.49
CA HIS A 184 -2.07 12.24 -22.14
C HIS A 184 -1.43 12.76 -20.85
N PHE A 185 -1.41 11.94 -19.80
CA PHE A 185 -0.77 12.35 -18.54
C PHE A 185 0.75 12.45 -18.67
N GLN A 186 1.39 11.57 -19.45
CA GLN A 186 2.82 11.68 -19.75
C GLN A 186 3.15 13.02 -20.43
N GLU A 187 2.33 13.49 -21.37
CA GLU A 187 2.48 14.79 -22.04
C GLU A 187 2.29 15.97 -21.06
N LYS A 188 1.48 15.79 -19.99
CA LYS A 188 1.38 16.71 -18.84
C LYS A 188 2.52 16.55 -17.83
N GLY A 189 3.46 15.64 -18.09
CA GLY A 189 4.61 15.34 -17.24
C GLY A 189 4.31 14.41 -16.06
N ILE A 190 3.13 13.80 -15.97
CA ILE A 190 2.80 12.78 -14.97
C ILE A 190 2.87 11.43 -15.66
N VAL A 191 3.94 10.66 -15.39
CA VAL A 191 4.04 9.30 -15.93
C VAL A 191 3.17 8.38 -15.09
N LEU A 192 2.13 7.80 -15.69
CA LEU A 192 1.47 6.64 -15.10
C LEU A 192 2.42 5.45 -15.25
N ASN A 193 3.25 5.22 -14.24
CA ASN A 193 4.24 4.13 -14.25
C ASN A 193 3.57 2.77 -14.45
N TYR A 194 2.31 2.66 -14.00
CA TYR A 194 1.54 1.44 -14.04
C TYR A 194 0.12 1.69 -14.56
N LEU A 195 -0.39 0.76 -15.36
CA LEU A 195 -1.81 0.63 -15.69
C LEU A 195 -2.34 -0.67 -15.09
N SER A 196 -3.44 -0.57 -14.34
CA SER A 196 -4.14 -1.70 -13.74
C SER A 196 -5.56 -1.80 -14.33
N PRO A 197 -5.76 -2.58 -15.40
CA PRO A 197 -7.00 -2.58 -16.19
C PRO A 197 -8.14 -3.39 -15.56
N PHE A 198 -7.91 -4.04 -14.43
CA PHE A 198 -8.87 -4.94 -13.79
C PHE A 198 -9.02 -4.54 -12.32
N ASN A 199 -10.20 -4.74 -11.73
CA ASN A 199 -10.41 -4.62 -10.30
C ASN A 199 -11.29 -5.76 -9.80
N GLU A 200 -10.79 -6.52 -8.84
CA GLU A 200 -11.45 -7.68 -8.21
C GLU A 200 -12.24 -8.53 -9.20
N PRO A 201 -11.55 -9.13 -10.20
CA PRO A 201 -12.20 -9.80 -11.31
C PRO A 201 -13.07 -10.98 -10.87
N GLN A 202 -12.90 -11.44 -9.62
CA GLN A 202 -13.68 -12.51 -9.03
C GLN A 202 -15.12 -12.10 -8.69
N TRP A 203 -15.42 -10.84 -8.39
CA TRP A 203 -16.77 -10.44 -7.97
C TRP A 203 -17.73 -10.26 -9.14
N ASP A 204 -19.02 -10.42 -8.87
CA ASP A 204 -20.05 -10.42 -9.93
C ASP A 204 -20.38 -9.00 -10.41
N TRP A 205 -20.24 -8.00 -9.54
CA TRP A 205 -20.46 -6.59 -9.88
C TRP A 205 -21.83 -6.32 -10.55
N THR A 206 -22.88 -7.00 -10.10
CA THR A 206 -24.24 -6.92 -10.69
C THR A 206 -25.20 -6.00 -9.93
N ASN A 207 -24.88 -5.64 -8.69
CA ASN A 207 -25.79 -4.94 -7.78
C ASN A 207 -25.94 -3.43 -8.06
N GLY A 208 -25.13 -2.85 -8.95
CA GLY A 208 -25.14 -1.42 -9.24
C GLY A 208 -24.76 -0.53 -8.05
N SER A 209 -24.02 -1.03 -7.05
CA SER A 209 -23.57 -0.20 -5.92
C SER A 209 -22.33 0.65 -6.24
N GLN A 210 -21.58 0.26 -7.26
CA GLN A 210 -20.39 0.94 -7.80
C GLN A 210 -20.09 0.44 -9.22
N GLU A 211 -19.12 1.07 -9.89
CA GLU A 211 -18.54 0.54 -11.13
C GLU A 211 -17.80 -0.76 -10.87
N GLY A 212 -17.85 -1.71 -11.80
CA GLY A 212 -17.20 -3.01 -11.64
C GLY A 212 -17.51 -4.00 -12.76
N THR A 213 -16.60 -4.91 -13.06
CA THR A 213 -16.91 -6.04 -13.93
C THR A 213 -16.04 -7.25 -13.58
N PRO A 214 -16.61 -8.48 -13.61
CA PRO A 214 -15.80 -9.67 -13.46
C PRO A 214 -14.87 -9.84 -14.65
N TYR A 215 -13.81 -10.62 -14.47
CA TYR A 215 -13.02 -11.16 -15.57
C TYR A 215 -12.61 -12.59 -15.28
N THR A 216 -12.65 -13.44 -16.30
CA THR A 216 -11.91 -14.70 -16.29
C THR A 216 -10.44 -14.45 -16.56
N ASN A 217 -9.58 -15.37 -16.11
CA ASN A 217 -8.15 -15.30 -16.40
C ASN A 217 -7.87 -15.28 -17.91
N GLN A 218 -8.73 -15.93 -18.72
CA GLN A 218 -8.62 -15.87 -20.19
C GLN A 218 -8.90 -14.47 -20.74
N GLU A 219 -9.92 -13.78 -20.24
CA GLU A 219 -10.23 -12.41 -20.65
C GLU A 219 -9.13 -11.44 -20.20
N MET A 220 -8.63 -11.61 -18.96
CA MET A 220 -7.48 -10.84 -18.47
C MET A 220 -6.24 -11.03 -19.35
N PHE A 221 -5.94 -12.27 -19.73
CA PHE A 221 -4.83 -12.59 -20.63
C PHE A 221 -4.99 -11.92 -22.00
N ASP A 222 -6.17 -12.07 -22.61
CA ASP A 222 -6.45 -11.53 -23.94
C ASP A 222 -6.32 -10.00 -23.95
N ILE A 223 -6.88 -9.30 -22.95
CA ILE A 223 -6.79 -7.83 -22.82
C ILE A 223 -5.34 -7.39 -22.54
N THR A 224 -4.65 -8.07 -21.61
CA THR A 224 -3.26 -7.74 -21.26
C THR A 224 -2.34 -7.85 -22.47
N ARG A 225 -2.50 -8.89 -23.29
CA ARG A 225 -1.73 -9.07 -24.53
C ARG A 225 -1.97 -7.94 -25.53
N LYS A 226 -3.20 -7.42 -25.64
CA LYS A 226 -3.48 -6.27 -26.51
C LYS A 226 -2.84 -5.00 -25.99
N LEU A 227 -2.91 -4.77 -24.68
CA LEU A 227 -2.28 -3.61 -24.05
C LEU A 227 -0.75 -3.65 -24.16
N ASP A 228 -0.11 -4.80 -23.96
CA ASP A 228 1.34 -4.98 -24.14
C ASP A 228 1.79 -4.63 -25.56
N SER A 229 1.03 -5.07 -26.57
CA SER A 229 1.31 -4.76 -27.97
C SER A 229 1.25 -3.27 -28.25
N ILE A 230 0.34 -2.52 -27.63
CA ILE A 230 0.18 -1.07 -27.84
C ILE A 230 1.27 -0.32 -27.09
N ILE A 231 1.49 -0.61 -25.81
CA ILE A 231 2.55 0.01 -24.99
C ILE A 231 3.91 -0.18 -25.66
N SER A 232 4.22 -1.39 -26.13
CA SER A 232 5.49 -1.68 -26.82
C SER A 232 5.62 -0.93 -28.14
N LYS A 233 4.55 -0.88 -28.95
CA LYS A 233 4.56 -0.17 -30.23
C LYS A 233 4.76 1.33 -30.06
N GLU A 234 4.22 1.90 -28.99
CA GLU A 234 4.24 3.33 -28.71
C GLU A 234 5.42 3.75 -27.82
N ASN A 235 6.21 2.78 -27.31
CA ASN A 235 7.30 3.01 -26.36
C ASN A 235 6.87 3.80 -25.11
N LEU A 236 5.67 3.52 -24.60
CA LEU A 236 5.19 4.18 -23.37
C LEU A 236 6.01 3.68 -22.16
N PRO A 237 6.46 4.58 -21.25
CA PRO A 237 7.22 4.22 -20.05
C PRO A 237 6.31 3.67 -18.94
N THR A 238 5.38 2.79 -19.31
CA THR A 238 4.30 2.27 -18.47
C THR A 238 4.35 0.76 -18.44
N LYS A 239 4.12 0.17 -17.27
CA LYS A 239 3.96 -1.28 -17.09
C LYS A 239 2.49 -1.64 -16.84
N ILE A 240 2.14 -2.89 -17.11
CA ILE A 240 0.82 -3.46 -16.87
C ILE A 240 0.87 -4.22 -15.56
N GLN A 241 -0.04 -3.90 -14.65
CA GLN A 241 -0.24 -4.62 -13.40
C GLN A 241 -1.45 -5.56 -13.51
N VAL A 242 -1.27 -6.74 -12.94
CA VAL A 242 -2.31 -7.75 -12.75
C VAL A 242 -2.13 -8.27 -11.32
N ALA A 243 -3.13 -8.79 -10.61
CA ALA A 243 -4.48 -9.09 -11.08
C ALA A 243 -5.57 -8.29 -10.36
N GLU A 244 -5.20 -7.51 -9.34
CA GLU A 244 -6.13 -6.87 -8.39
C GLU A 244 -7.12 -7.88 -7.82
N ALA A 245 -6.62 -9.05 -7.40
CA ALA A 245 -7.46 -10.09 -6.85
C ALA A 245 -8.18 -9.58 -5.59
N GLY A 246 -9.51 -9.62 -5.55
CA GLY A 246 -10.29 -9.08 -4.41
C GLY A 246 -10.09 -9.83 -3.09
N SER A 247 -9.37 -10.95 -3.13
CA SER A 247 -8.87 -11.65 -1.95
C SER A 247 -7.64 -12.47 -2.33
N MET A 248 -6.64 -12.50 -1.44
CA MET A 248 -5.38 -13.24 -1.67
C MET A 248 -5.57 -14.74 -1.96
N VAL A 249 -6.67 -15.36 -1.53
CA VAL A 249 -6.93 -16.80 -1.80
C VAL A 249 -7.03 -17.13 -3.28
N TYR A 250 -7.39 -16.15 -4.11
CA TYR A 250 -7.48 -16.32 -5.56
C TYR A 250 -6.11 -16.29 -6.26
N LEU A 251 -5.06 -15.85 -5.56
CA LEU A 251 -3.72 -15.80 -6.11
C LEU A 251 -3.08 -17.19 -6.18
N TYR A 252 -3.27 -18.04 -5.17
CA TYR A 252 -2.53 -19.31 -5.03
C TYR A 252 -3.38 -20.59 -5.07
N GLY A 253 -4.71 -20.49 -5.02
CA GLY A 253 -5.60 -21.65 -4.97
C GLY A 253 -6.81 -21.53 -5.90
N THR A 254 -7.49 -22.65 -6.14
CA THR A 254 -8.76 -22.70 -6.88
C THR A 254 -9.95 -22.49 -5.94
N SER A 255 -10.00 -21.33 -5.28
CA SER A 255 -11.15 -20.94 -4.44
C SER A 255 -12.34 -20.59 -5.32
N GLY A 256 -13.51 -21.22 -5.11
CA GLY A 256 -14.88 -20.83 -5.53
C GLY A 256 -15.19 -20.58 -7.02
N LYS A 257 -14.31 -19.91 -7.77
CA LYS A 257 -14.48 -19.47 -9.16
C LYS A 257 -13.27 -19.89 -10.00
N PRO A 258 -13.12 -21.18 -10.37
CA PRO A 258 -11.89 -21.73 -10.97
C PRO A 258 -11.34 -20.97 -12.19
N THR A 259 -12.21 -20.33 -12.98
CA THR A 259 -11.80 -19.54 -14.15
C THR A 259 -11.21 -18.17 -13.81
N ARG A 260 -11.17 -17.79 -12.53
CA ARG A 260 -10.72 -16.49 -12.01
C ARG A 260 -9.73 -16.60 -10.83
N SER A 261 -9.27 -17.83 -10.56
CA SER A 261 -8.43 -18.18 -9.40
C SER A 261 -7.09 -18.75 -9.86
N ASN A 262 -6.23 -19.15 -8.91
CA ASN A 262 -4.87 -19.63 -9.14
C ASN A 262 -4.02 -18.69 -10.03
N GLN A 263 -4.21 -17.38 -9.88
CA GLN A 263 -3.72 -16.38 -10.83
C GLN A 263 -2.19 -16.31 -10.90
N ILE A 264 -1.47 -16.59 -9.81
CA ILE A 264 0.00 -16.61 -9.83
C ILE A 264 0.51 -17.68 -10.80
N GLU A 265 0.04 -18.92 -10.64
CA GLU A 265 0.49 -20.03 -11.47
C GLU A 265 -0.01 -19.88 -12.91
N ASP A 266 -1.26 -19.45 -13.08
CA ASP A 266 -1.88 -19.32 -14.39
C ASP A 266 -1.22 -18.24 -15.25
N PHE A 267 -0.73 -17.15 -14.64
CA PHE A 267 -0.10 -16.05 -15.39
C PHE A 267 1.43 -16.11 -15.41
N PHE A 268 2.10 -16.77 -14.46
CA PHE A 268 3.54 -16.68 -14.30
C PHE A 268 4.31 -18.01 -14.32
N SER A 269 3.63 -19.14 -14.52
CA SER A 269 4.30 -20.42 -14.85
C SER A 269 4.46 -20.57 -16.37
N GLN A 270 5.68 -20.84 -16.84
CA GLN A 270 6.02 -20.92 -18.28
C GLN A 270 5.21 -21.99 -19.05
N GLY A 271 4.74 -23.04 -18.37
CA GLY A 271 3.88 -24.07 -18.96
C GLY A 271 2.41 -23.67 -19.12
N SER A 272 2.00 -22.50 -18.61
CA SER A 272 0.62 -22.05 -18.72
C SER A 272 0.30 -21.51 -20.11
N THR A 273 -0.88 -21.86 -20.63
CA THR A 273 -1.45 -21.26 -21.86
C THR A 273 -1.73 -19.76 -21.73
N ARG A 274 -1.75 -19.22 -20.50
CA ARG A 274 -1.98 -17.80 -20.18
C ARG A 274 -0.75 -17.13 -19.59
N PHE A 275 0.45 -17.61 -19.92
CA PHE A 275 1.71 -17.06 -19.43
C PHE A 275 1.91 -15.59 -19.85
N LEU A 276 1.71 -14.66 -18.92
CA LEU A 276 1.98 -13.22 -19.04
C LEU A 276 3.45 -12.88 -18.80
N GLY A 277 4.20 -13.78 -18.16
CA GLY A 277 5.61 -13.59 -17.84
C GLY A 277 6.51 -13.34 -19.07
N GLY A 278 6.08 -13.67 -20.28
CA GLY A 278 6.81 -13.41 -21.52
C GLY A 278 6.60 -12.02 -22.14
N PHE A 279 5.65 -11.23 -21.65
CA PHE A 279 5.38 -9.89 -22.18
C PHE A 279 6.33 -8.83 -21.59
N ASN A 280 6.77 -7.88 -22.44
CA ASN A 280 7.74 -6.84 -22.10
C ASN A 280 7.15 -5.77 -21.18
N SER A 281 5.88 -5.44 -21.39
CA SER A 281 5.17 -4.39 -20.66
C SER A 281 4.51 -4.92 -19.38
N VAL A 282 4.40 -6.23 -19.19
CA VAL A 282 3.85 -6.80 -17.95
C VAL A 282 4.90 -6.72 -16.83
N ASP A 283 4.56 -6.02 -15.75
CA ASP A 283 5.40 -5.96 -14.56
C ASP A 283 5.52 -7.37 -13.96
N LYS A 284 6.71 -7.75 -13.48
CA LYS A 284 6.92 -9.06 -12.83
C LYS A 284 6.50 -8.95 -11.35
N MET A 285 5.25 -8.56 -11.18
CA MET A 285 4.58 -8.36 -9.91
C MET A 285 3.13 -8.82 -10.06
N ILE A 286 2.61 -9.47 -9.01
CA ILE A 286 1.20 -9.83 -8.89
C ILE A 286 0.56 -9.04 -7.74
N SER A 287 -0.58 -8.42 -8.01
CA SER A 287 -1.33 -7.62 -7.04
C SER A 287 -2.55 -8.36 -6.50
N GLY A 288 -2.87 -8.14 -5.22
CA GLY A 288 -4.07 -8.65 -4.57
C GLY A 288 -4.44 -7.88 -3.31
N HIS A 289 -5.70 -8.01 -2.92
CA HIS A 289 -6.32 -7.26 -1.83
C HIS A 289 -6.34 -8.11 -0.56
N SER A 290 -6.19 -7.46 0.59
CA SER A 290 -6.15 -8.13 1.90
C SER A 290 -7.54 -8.47 2.47
N TYR A 291 -8.62 -8.19 1.74
CA TYR A 291 -9.98 -8.49 2.19
C TYR A 291 -10.20 -9.99 2.41
N PHE A 292 -11.04 -10.29 3.40
CA PHE A 292 -11.47 -11.65 3.77
C PHE A 292 -10.31 -12.59 4.18
N THR A 293 -9.11 -12.04 4.36
CA THR A 293 -7.87 -12.74 4.70
C THR A 293 -7.08 -11.97 5.75
N SER A 294 -7.76 -11.10 6.48
CA SER A 294 -7.19 -10.20 7.50
C SER A 294 -7.54 -10.67 8.92
N ALA A 295 -8.50 -11.59 9.06
CA ALA A 295 -8.91 -12.24 10.30
C ALA A 295 -9.51 -13.63 10.01
N PRO A 296 -9.53 -14.56 10.98
CA PRO A 296 -8.78 -14.50 12.24
C PRO A 296 -7.26 -14.47 12.00
N VAL A 297 -6.47 -14.11 13.03
CA VAL A 297 -5.02 -13.94 12.93
C VAL A 297 -4.30 -15.15 12.30
N LYS A 298 -4.74 -16.36 12.60
CA LYS A 298 -4.19 -17.59 12.00
C LYS A 298 -4.34 -17.61 10.47
N ASP A 299 -5.50 -17.20 9.98
CA ASP A 299 -5.79 -17.18 8.55
C ASP A 299 -5.03 -16.04 7.88
N MET A 300 -4.96 -14.87 8.55
CA MET A 300 -4.11 -13.76 8.13
C MET A 300 -2.66 -14.20 7.86
N ILE A 301 -2.05 -14.95 8.78
CA ILE A 301 -0.68 -15.43 8.64
C ILE A 301 -0.56 -16.52 7.56
N SER A 302 -1.43 -17.54 7.60
CA SER A 302 -1.32 -18.69 6.70
C SER A 302 -1.53 -18.33 5.22
N VAL A 303 -2.49 -17.46 4.91
CA VAL A 303 -2.73 -16.97 3.54
C VAL A 303 -1.49 -16.26 3.00
N ARG A 304 -0.84 -15.40 3.80
CA ARG A 304 0.37 -14.66 3.42
C ARG A 304 1.56 -15.59 3.18
N GLN A 305 1.71 -16.63 4.00
CA GLN A 305 2.71 -17.67 3.78
C GLN A 305 2.50 -18.40 2.45
N LEU A 306 1.24 -18.73 2.12
CA LEU A 306 0.88 -19.41 0.87
C LEU A 306 1.12 -18.52 -0.36
N VAL A 307 0.80 -17.23 -0.28
CA VAL A 307 1.15 -16.26 -1.34
C VAL A 307 2.66 -16.23 -1.55
N ASN A 308 3.45 -16.03 -0.49
CA ASN A 308 4.91 -15.97 -0.56
C ASN A 308 5.52 -17.27 -1.10
N GLN A 309 4.96 -18.43 -0.72
CA GLN A 309 5.38 -19.72 -1.27
C GLN A 309 5.07 -19.82 -2.77
N LYS A 310 3.88 -19.40 -3.20
CA LYS A 310 3.43 -19.52 -4.59
C LYS A 310 4.18 -18.56 -5.52
N ILE A 311 4.49 -17.33 -5.11
CA ILE A 311 5.31 -16.42 -5.94
C ILE A 311 6.73 -16.93 -6.15
N LYS A 312 7.26 -17.74 -5.21
CA LYS A 312 8.57 -18.40 -5.34
C LYS A 312 8.56 -19.65 -6.21
N SER A 313 7.38 -20.22 -6.49
CA SER A 313 7.26 -21.48 -7.25
C SER A 313 7.12 -21.27 -8.77
N VAL A 314 6.96 -20.02 -9.23
CA VAL A 314 6.72 -19.71 -10.65
C VAL A 314 8.01 -19.43 -11.43
N SER A 315 7.90 -19.28 -12.75
CA SER A 315 9.03 -19.27 -13.67
C SER A 315 9.74 -17.91 -13.82
N VAL A 316 9.29 -16.89 -13.10
CA VAL A 316 9.86 -15.53 -13.11
C VAL A 316 10.13 -15.07 -11.68
N PRO A 317 11.07 -14.12 -11.46
CA PRO A 317 11.26 -13.50 -10.15
C PRO A 317 10.07 -12.58 -9.83
N LEU A 318 8.97 -13.18 -9.37
CA LEU A 318 7.69 -12.51 -9.15
C LEU A 318 7.66 -11.82 -7.78
N GLU A 319 7.33 -10.53 -7.78
CA GLU A 319 7.02 -9.77 -6.56
C GLU A 319 5.53 -9.82 -6.22
N PHE A 320 5.19 -9.53 -4.97
CA PHE A 320 3.80 -9.39 -4.52
C PHE A 320 3.49 -7.97 -4.05
N TRP A 321 2.39 -7.39 -4.51
CA TRP A 321 1.85 -6.13 -3.99
C TRP A 321 0.52 -6.37 -3.27
N GLN A 322 0.44 -5.92 -2.02
CA GLN A 322 -0.86 -5.64 -1.44
C GLN A 322 -1.32 -4.29 -2.03
N SER A 323 -2.41 -4.33 -2.79
CA SER A 323 -2.77 -3.24 -3.70
C SER A 323 -4.08 -2.54 -3.39
N GLU A 324 -4.85 -3.06 -2.43
CA GLU A 324 -6.04 -2.42 -1.89
C GLU A 324 -6.45 -3.05 -0.56
N TYR A 325 -6.77 -2.21 0.41
CA TYR A 325 -7.42 -2.61 1.64
C TYR A 325 -8.11 -1.41 2.30
N CYS A 326 -9.25 -1.68 2.92
CA CYS A 326 -9.83 -0.91 4.01
C CYS A 326 -10.59 -1.86 4.95
N ILE A 327 -11.08 -1.35 6.08
CA ILE A 327 -11.79 -2.18 7.06
C ILE A 327 -13.24 -2.36 6.61
N LEU A 328 -13.59 -3.55 6.09
CA LEU A 328 -14.94 -3.87 5.65
C LEU A 328 -15.83 -4.53 6.73
N GLY A 329 -15.24 -4.95 7.86
CA GLY A 329 -15.96 -5.61 8.95
C GLY A 329 -15.99 -7.14 8.84
N ASP A 330 -15.17 -7.75 7.99
CA ASP A 330 -14.84 -9.19 8.04
C ASP A 330 -13.94 -9.56 9.23
N GLN A 331 -13.64 -8.61 10.11
CA GLN A 331 -12.76 -8.73 11.26
C GLN A 331 -13.54 -8.81 12.59
N GLU A 332 -13.20 -9.77 13.46
CA GLU A 332 -13.79 -9.86 14.81
C GLU A 332 -13.43 -8.65 15.70
N GLU A 333 -12.24 -8.06 15.50
CA GLU A 333 -11.71 -6.99 16.36
C GLU A 333 -12.17 -5.58 15.96
N VAL A 334 -12.50 -5.35 14.68
CA VAL A 334 -12.84 -4.01 14.16
C VAL A 334 -13.99 -4.10 13.15
N PRO A 335 -15.23 -3.69 13.50
CA PRO A 335 -16.33 -3.67 12.56
C PRO A 335 -16.15 -2.56 11.52
N GLY A 336 -16.57 -2.80 10.28
CA GLY A 336 -16.50 -1.82 9.19
C GLY A 336 -17.35 -0.57 9.44
N PRO A 337 -18.67 -0.70 9.73
CA PRO A 337 -19.54 0.44 9.99
C PRO A 337 -19.10 1.32 11.17
N GLY A 338 -19.37 2.63 11.04
CA GLY A 338 -19.09 3.65 12.05
C GLY A 338 -17.69 4.24 11.89
N LYS A 339 -17.60 5.58 11.79
CA LYS A 339 -16.35 6.33 11.80
C LYS A 339 -15.60 6.07 13.10
N ASP A 340 -14.31 5.80 13.00
CA ASP A 340 -13.40 5.68 14.13
C ASP A 340 -12.03 6.25 13.75
N THR A 341 -11.66 7.34 14.41
CA THR A 341 -10.40 8.06 14.19
C THR A 341 -9.30 7.63 15.16
N GLY A 342 -9.58 6.66 16.05
CA GLY A 342 -8.72 6.23 17.15
C GLY A 342 -7.73 5.12 16.83
N MET A 343 -7.02 4.65 17.87
CA MET A 343 -5.92 3.67 17.71
C MET A 343 -6.35 2.25 17.40
N VAL A 344 -7.60 1.86 17.67
CA VAL A 344 -8.08 0.49 17.43
C VAL A 344 -7.97 0.12 15.94
N PRO A 345 -8.58 0.86 15.00
CA PRO A 345 -8.37 0.60 13.57
C PRO A 345 -6.91 0.81 13.15
N ALA A 346 -6.22 1.79 13.75
CA ALA A 346 -4.84 2.11 13.41
C ALA A 346 -3.86 0.95 13.71
N LEU A 347 -3.94 0.35 14.90
CA LEU A 347 -3.11 -0.80 15.28
C LEU A 347 -3.49 -2.05 14.50
N TYR A 348 -4.78 -2.26 14.28
CA TYR A 348 -5.27 -3.37 13.47
C TYR A 348 -4.63 -3.36 12.07
N VAL A 349 -4.65 -2.20 11.41
CA VAL A 349 -4.05 -2.03 10.08
C VAL A 349 -2.52 -2.09 10.14
N ALA A 350 -1.89 -1.50 11.14
CA ALA A 350 -0.43 -1.60 11.31
C ALA A 350 0.04 -3.05 11.44
N ARG A 351 -0.70 -3.88 12.19
CA ARG A 351 -0.47 -5.32 12.28
C ARG A 351 -0.58 -5.98 10.90
N LEU A 352 -1.59 -5.62 10.11
CA LEU A 352 -1.81 -6.17 8.78
C LEU A 352 -0.64 -5.81 7.83
N ILE A 353 -0.25 -4.53 7.79
CA ILE A 353 0.90 -4.04 7.02
C ILE A 353 2.17 -4.80 7.42
N HIS A 354 2.43 -4.93 8.72
CA HIS A 354 3.60 -5.65 9.22
C HIS A 354 3.64 -7.09 8.68
N HIS A 355 2.53 -7.82 8.71
CA HIS A 355 2.48 -9.19 8.22
C HIS A 355 2.51 -9.29 6.68
N ASP A 356 1.91 -8.34 5.96
CA ASP A 356 2.07 -8.25 4.50
C ASP A 356 3.55 -8.07 4.12
N LEU A 357 4.27 -7.19 4.82
CA LEU A 357 5.69 -6.95 4.58
C LEU A 357 6.59 -8.12 5.04
N THR A 358 6.35 -8.69 6.21
CA THR A 358 7.26 -9.68 6.81
C THR A 358 6.96 -11.12 6.43
N VAL A 359 5.68 -11.46 6.21
CA VAL A 359 5.24 -12.85 5.93
C VAL A 359 4.94 -13.04 4.45
N ALA A 360 4.12 -12.16 3.86
CA ALA A 360 3.81 -12.23 2.43
C ALA A 360 4.99 -11.76 1.56
N ASN A 361 5.95 -11.08 2.18
CA ASN A 361 7.11 -10.49 1.51
C ASN A 361 6.69 -9.44 0.47
N ALA A 362 5.62 -8.69 0.77
CA ALA A 362 5.07 -7.68 -0.12
C ALA A 362 6.09 -6.56 -0.37
N SER A 363 6.23 -6.12 -1.63
CA SER A 363 7.06 -4.98 -2.00
C SER A 363 6.29 -3.66 -2.06
N ALA A 364 4.97 -3.68 -1.97
CA ALA A 364 4.14 -2.49 -1.81
C ALA A 364 2.92 -2.75 -0.94
N TRP A 365 2.38 -1.67 -0.37
CA TRP A 365 1.15 -1.68 0.41
C TRP A 365 0.29 -0.46 0.09
N HIS A 366 -0.93 -0.67 -0.37
CA HIS A 366 -1.86 0.40 -0.76
C HIS A 366 -3.17 0.35 0.03
N TRP A 367 -3.54 1.51 0.55
CA TRP A 367 -4.88 1.76 1.05
C TRP A 367 -5.89 1.88 -0.10
N TRP A 368 -7.16 1.60 0.17
CA TRP A 368 -8.26 1.93 -0.75
C TRP A 368 -8.49 3.46 -0.77
N THR A 369 -9.70 3.94 -0.44
CA THR A 369 -10.05 5.35 -0.48
C THR A 369 -9.24 6.16 0.51
N SER A 370 -8.37 7.04 0.01
CA SER A 370 -7.64 8.00 0.85
C SER A 370 -8.59 8.93 1.63
N LEU A 371 -9.72 9.28 1.02
CA LEU A 371 -10.74 10.15 1.59
C LEU A 371 -12.06 9.41 1.76
N SER A 372 -12.68 9.55 2.94
CA SER A 372 -14.04 9.08 3.18
C SER A 372 -14.97 10.22 3.56
N VAL A 373 -16.19 10.17 3.03
CA VAL A 373 -17.31 11.06 3.40
C VAL A 373 -18.43 10.29 4.09
N TYR A 374 -18.13 9.07 4.54
CA TYR A 374 -19.09 8.13 5.09
C TYR A 374 -18.78 7.82 6.54
N ASP A 375 -19.82 7.39 7.27
CA ASP A 375 -19.69 6.88 8.64
C ASP A 375 -19.17 5.42 8.61
N TYR A 376 -17.92 5.25 8.19
CA TYR A 376 -17.31 3.96 7.89
C TYR A 376 -15.78 4.03 8.05
N LYS A 377 -15.10 2.91 8.35
CA LYS A 377 -13.63 2.86 8.58
C LYS A 377 -12.80 2.66 7.29
N ASP A 378 -13.15 3.39 6.24
CA ASP A 378 -12.54 3.30 4.91
C ASP A 378 -11.64 4.48 4.52
N GLY A 379 -11.70 5.60 5.23
CA GLY A 379 -10.88 6.77 4.96
C GLY A 379 -9.62 6.84 5.80
N LEU A 380 -8.50 7.23 5.19
CA LEU A 380 -7.34 7.75 5.95
C LEU A 380 -7.67 9.14 6.51
N VAL A 381 -8.38 9.94 5.72
CA VAL A 381 -8.88 11.28 6.08
C VAL A 381 -10.39 11.31 5.86
N TYR A 382 -11.12 11.84 6.84
CA TYR A 382 -12.55 12.09 6.73
C TYR A 382 -12.82 13.50 6.21
N ALA A 383 -13.88 13.65 5.44
CA ALA A 383 -14.35 14.94 4.94
C ALA A 383 -15.87 15.03 5.04
N ASP A 384 -16.39 16.25 5.19
CA ASP A 384 -17.84 16.48 5.07
C ASP A 384 -18.34 16.05 3.68
N LYS A 385 -19.49 15.37 3.62
CA LYS A 385 -20.13 14.96 2.36
C LYS A 385 -20.76 16.17 1.64
N ASN A 386 -19.91 17.03 1.09
CA ASN A 386 -20.28 18.26 0.39
C ASN A 386 -19.42 18.46 -0.86
N LYS A 387 -19.99 18.90 -1.98
CA LYS A 387 -19.26 18.96 -3.25
C LYS A 387 -18.40 20.22 -3.43
N THR A 388 -18.58 21.22 -2.58
CA THR A 388 -17.99 22.56 -2.78
C THR A 388 -17.08 23.01 -1.65
N THR A 389 -17.32 22.59 -0.41
CA THR A 389 -16.52 22.95 0.75
C THR A 389 -16.89 22.11 1.96
N GLY A 390 -16.02 22.00 2.94
CA GLY A 390 -16.29 21.29 4.18
C GLY A 390 -15.08 21.24 5.09
N LYS A 391 -15.21 20.53 6.20
CA LYS A 391 -14.09 20.21 7.08
C LYS A 391 -13.43 18.90 6.67
N VAL A 392 -12.15 18.80 7.00
CA VAL A 392 -11.37 17.57 6.89
C VAL A 392 -10.81 17.21 8.25
N GLU A 393 -10.73 15.91 8.55
CA GLU A 393 -10.29 15.35 9.82
C GLU A 393 -9.34 14.19 9.53
N ASP A 394 -8.13 14.23 10.10
CA ASP A 394 -7.17 13.15 10.05
C ASP A 394 -7.53 12.01 11.03
N THR A 395 -6.81 10.90 10.95
CA THR A 395 -7.07 9.73 11.79
C THR A 395 -5.77 9.20 12.37
N LYS A 396 -5.84 8.50 13.51
CA LYS A 396 -4.69 7.70 13.97
C LYS A 396 -4.28 6.65 12.95
N LEU A 397 -5.21 6.17 12.13
CA LEU A 397 -4.94 5.26 11.02
C LEU A 397 -4.04 5.89 9.95
N LEU A 398 -4.27 7.14 9.55
CA LEU A 398 -3.37 7.91 8.68
C LEU A 398 -1.96 7.92 9.26
N TRP A 399 -1.81 8.35 10.51
CA TRP A 399 -0.49 8.47 11.14
C TRP A 399 0.18 7.13 11.45
N ALA A 400 -0.60 6.07 11.70
CA ALA A 400 -0.09 4.71 11.78
C ALA A 400 0.43 4.24 10.42
N PHE A 401 -0.28 4.54 9.33
CA PHE A 401 0.20 4.27 7.98
C PHE A 401 1.50 5.04 7.68
N GLY A 402 1.58 6.29 8.14
CA GLY A 402 2.78 7.13 8.05
C GLY A 402 4.00 6.62 8.81
N ASN A 403 3.86 5.73 9.80
CA ASN A 403 5.03 5.07 10.41
C ASN A 403 5.78 4.19 9.39
N PHE A 404 5.09 3.75 8.33
CA PHE A 404 5.68 3.00 7.23
C PHE A 404 5.98 3.91 6.03
N SER A 405 4.95 4.51 5.44
CA SER A 405 5.03 5.17 4.12
C SER A 405 5.98 6.36 4.08
N ARG A 406 6.09 7.09 5.18
CA ARG A 406 6.96 8.28 5.27
C ARG A 406 8.42 7.91 5.25
N PHE A 407 8.80 6.91 6.05
CA PHE A 407 10.19 6.61 6.37
C PHE A 407 10.75 5.51 5.46
N ILE A 408 9.93 4.52 5.08
CA ILE A 408 10.31 3.44 4.18
C ILE A 408 10.10 3.92 2.74
N ARG A 409 11.14 4.54 2.17
CA ARG A 409 11.11 5.13 0.82
C ARG A 409 11.29 4.07 -0.29
N PRO A 410 10.84 4.35 -1.53
CA PRO A 410 11.15 3.51 -2.70
C PRO A 410 12.63 3.13 -2.77
N GLY A 411 12.91 1.85 -2.95
CA GLY A 411 14.27 1.30 -2.96
C GLY A 411 14.78 0.85 -1.59
N ALA A 412 14.06 1.11 -0.49
CA ALA A 412 14.44 0.60 0.82
C ALA A 412 14.45 -0.93 0.83
N GLN A 413 15.47 -1.52 1.43
CA GLN A 413 15.68 -2.96 1.46
C GLN A 413 15.26 -3.51 2.83
N ARG A 414 14.22 -4.36 2.90
CA ARG A 414 13.89 -5.02 4.17
C ARG A 414 15.03 -5.96 4.57
N VAL A 415 15.36 -5.98 5.85
CA VAL A 415 16.36 -6.87 6.46
C VAL A 415 15.74 -7.68 7.60
N GLU A 416 16.35 -8.82 7.92
CA GLU A 416 15.86 -9.67 9.00
C GLU A 416 16.00 -9.00 10.37
N VAL A 417 15.02 -9.26 11.22
CA VAL A 417 14.96 -8.78 12.60
C VAL A 417 14.65 -9.97 13.50
N THR A 418 15.37 -10.11 14.60
CA THR A 418 15.16 -11.21 15.57
C THR A 418 15.22 -10.70 17.00
N SER A 419 14.72 -11.50 17.95
CA SER A 419 15.02 -11.33 19.37
C SER A 419 15.24 -12.69 20.02
N ALA A 420 16.16 -12.76 20.98
CA ALA A 420 16.44 -13.98 21.73
C ALA A 420 15.36 -14.29 22.79
N LYS A 421 14.64 -13.28 23.27
CA LYS A 421 13.68 -13.42 24.40
C LYS A 421 12.22 -13.40 23.97
N VAL A 422 11.88 -12.68 22.91
CA VAL A 422 10.48 -12.46 22.51
C VAL A 422 10.24 -12.77 21.03
N ASN A 423 9.01 -13.14 20.69
CA ASN A 423 8.58 -13.21 19.30
C ASN A 423 8.29 -11.80 18.78
N ILE A 424 9.20 -11.24 17.97
CA ILE A 424 9.08 -9.93 17.31
C ILE A 424 8.10 -9.91 16.11
N ASN A 425 7.37 -11.00 15.91
CA ASN A 425 6.26 -11.12 14.98
C ASN A 425 5.00 -11.60 15.74
N ASN A 426 4.81 -11.16 16.98
CA ASN A 426 3.64 -11.54 17.77
C ASN A 426 2.42 -10.66 17.39
N PRO A 427 1.40 -11.21 16.72
CA PRO A 427 0.26 -10.43 16.20
C PRO A 427 -0.65 -9.82 17.27
N VAL A 428 -0.47 -10.19 18.54
CA VAL A 428 -1.19 -9.60 19.69
C VAL A 428 -0.24 -8.97 20.71
N GLY A 429 1.05 -8.85 20.36
CA GLY A 429 2.09 -8.31 21.22
C GLY A 429 3.02 -7.40 20.43
N LEU A 430 4.33 -7.66 20.53
CA LEU A 430 5.35 -6.88 19.86
C LEU A 430 5.58 -7.35 18.43
N MET A 431 5.59 -6.42 17.48
CA MET A 431 5.98 -6.63 16.09
C MET A 431 7.07 -5.63 15.70
N ALA A 432 8.15 -6.08 15.05
CA ALA A 432 9.23 -5.20 14.61
C ALA A 432 9.77 -5.58 13.23
N SER A 433 9.97 -4.59 12.37
CA SER A 433 10.57 -4.78 11.04
C SER A 433 11.54 -3.64 10.70
N SER A 434 12.62 -3.95 9.98
CA SER A 434 13.68 -2.99 9.66
C SER A 434 13.98 -2.93 8.17
N TYR A 435 14.34 -1.73 7.71
CA TYR A 435 14.52 -1.39 6.30
C TYR A 435 15.75 -0.51 6.13
N VAL A 436 16.70 -0.93 5.29
CA VAL A 436 17.88 -0.15 4.96
C VAL A 436 17.54 0.80 3.81
N ASN A 437 17.58 2.10 4.08
CA ASN A 437 17.49 3.14 3.06
C ASN A 437 18.91 3.60 2.68
N ALA A 438 19.48 2.91 1.68
CA ALA A 438 20.87 3.14 1.26
C ALA A 438 21.12 4.57 0.76
N ALA A 439 20.12 5.24 0.18
CA ALA A 439 20.26 6.59 -0.36
C ALA A 439 20.60 7.63 0.72
N ASN A 440 20.15 7.41 1.96
CA ASN A 440 20.33 8.35 3.07
C ASN A 440 21.25 7.83 4.18
N ASN A 441 21.85 6.66 3.98
CA ASN A 441 22.61 5.91 4.97
C ASN A 441 21.80 5.72 6.28
N GLU A 442 20.56 5.25 6.15
CA GLU A 442 19.61 5.12 7.26
C GLU A 442 19.09 3.69 7.38
N VAL A 443 18.82 3.28 8.63
CA VAL A 443 17.97 2.14 8.93
C VAL A 443 16.70 2.64 9.58
N VAL A 444 15.57 2.25 9.00
CA VAL A 444 14.24 2.54 9.53
C VAL A 444 13.74 1.29 10.23
N THR A 445 13.40 1.39 11.51
CA THR A 445 12.81 0.28 12.27
C THR A 445 11.44 0.70 12.77
N VAL A 446 10.40 -0.01 12.33
CA VAL A 446 9.02 0.20 12.77
C VAL A 446 8.68 -0.85 13.82
N ILE A 447 8.23 -0.39 14.99
CA ILE A 447 7.90 -1.25 16.14
C ILE A 447 6.45 -0.98 16.54
N ILE A 448 5.64 -2.02 16.56
CA ILE A 448 4.24 -1.99 16.95
C ILE A 448 4.13 -2.72 18.28
N ASN A 449 3.62 -2.03 19.30
CA ASN A 449 3.21 -2.66 20.54
C ASN A 449 1.68 -2.75 20.57
N TYR A 450 1.17 -3.92 20.15
CA TYR A 450 -0.26 -4.23 20.15
C TYR A 450 -0.79 -4.57 21.55
N SER A 451 0.12 -4.84 22.49
CA SER A 451 -0.24 -5.28 23.84
C SER A 451 -0.75 -4.13 24.72
N ASN A 452 -1.19 -4.49 25.93
CA ASN A 452 -1.63 -3.56 26.96
C ASN A 452 -0.55 -3.25 28.02
N ILE A 453 0.72 -3.59 27.75
CA ILE A 453 1.86 -3.32 28.63
C ILE A 453 2.92 -2.47 27.90
N ASP A 454 3.56 -1.57 28.62
CA ASP A 454 4.68 -0.79 28.09
C ASP A 454 5.91 -1.70 28.01
N GLU A 455 6.68 -1.58 26.93
CA GLU A 455 7.86 -2.40 26.67
C GLU A 455 9.12 -1.53 26.63
N THR A 456 10.20 -2.01 27.24
CA THR A 456 11.52 -1.35 27.18
C THR A 456 12.42 -2.11 26.22
N LEU A 457 12.87 -1.45 25.16
CA LEU A 457 13.57 -2.08 24.05
C LEU A 457 14.97 -1.50 23.87
N ARG A 458 15.86 -2.30 23.29
CA ARG A 458 17.17 -1.90 22.79
C ARG A 458 17.37 -2.43 21.38
N LEU A 459 17.89 -1.60 20.47
CA LEU A 459 18.36 -2.07 19.16
C LEU A 459 19.76 -2.64 19.28
N ASP A 460 20.00 -3.76 18.62
CA ASP A 460 21.31 -4.37 18.47
C ASP A 460 21.64 -4.46 16.97
N MET A 461 22.82 -3.96 16.63
CA MET A 461 23.34 -3.84 15.26
C MET A 461 24.84 -4.15 15.29
N PRO A 462 25.46 -4.49 14.14
CA PRO A 462 26.90 -4.71 14.09
C PRO A 462 27.69 -3.57 14.76
N THR A 463 28.73 -3.93 15.51
CA THR A 463 29.46 -2.94 16.33
C THR A 463 30.02 -1.82 15.48
N GLY A 464 29.78 -0.57 15.90
CA GLY A 464 30.26 0.62 15.20
C GLY A 464 29.44 1.03 13.99
N THR A 465 28.29 0.40 13.70
CA THR A 465 27.43 0.81 12.56
C THR A 465 26.31 1.76 12.95
N ALA A 466 25.82 1.73 14.20
CA ALA A 466 24.67 2.51 14.62
C ALA A 466 25.08 3.88 15.20
N GLY A 467 24.60 4.95 14.58
CA GLY A 467 24.68 6.32 15.08
C GLY A 467 23.44 6.72 15.88
N ALA A 468 23.16 8.03 15.92
CA ALA A 468 21.96 8.56 16.58
C ALA A 468 20.68 8.13 15.87
N SER A 469 19.63 7.86 16.65
CA SER A 469 18.29 7.50 16.15
C SER A 469 17.28 8.59 16.49
N GLN A 470 16.56 9.08 15.47
CA GLN A 470 15.38 9.92 15.67
C GLN A 470 14.14 9.02 15.81
N LEU A 471 13.38 9.22 16.89
CA LEU A 471 12.18 8.44 17.19
C LEU A 471 10.91 9.22 16.82
N PHE A 472 9.87 8.53 16.38
CA PHE A 472 8.53 9.05 16.13
C PHE A 472 7.48 8.13 16.74
N ILE A 473 6.46 8.68 17.40
CA ILE A 473 5.38 7.89 18.02
C ILE A 473 4.01 8.24 17.45
N THR A 474 3.21 7.20 17.22
CA THR A 474 1.75 7.31 17.06
C THR A 474 1.08 6.51 18.17
N SER A 475 0.23 7.16 18.96
CA SER A 475 -0.53 6.52 20.06
C SER A 475 -1.90 7.17 20.26
N GLY A 476 -2.69 6.64 21.19
CA GLY A 476 -4.02 7.18 21.53
C GLY A 476 -3.98 8.52 22.28
N LYS A 477 -2.80 9.00 22.67
CA LYS A 477 -2.66 10.29 23.35
C LYS A 477 -2.83 11.44 22.34
N ALA A 478 -3.42 12.53 22.81
CA ALA A 478 -3.62 13.74 22.02
C ALA A 478 -2.27 14.30 21.52
N GLY A 479 -2.18 14.59 20.22
CA GLY A 479 -0.99 15.12 19.58
C GLY A 479 0.14 14.11 19.31
N GLU A 480 -0.01 12.84 19.72
CA GLU A 480 0.91 11.76 19.37
C GLU A 480 0.55 11.15 18.00
N ASP A 481 0.80 11.95 16.97
CA ASP A 481 0.54 11.69 15.55
C ASP A 481 1.86 11.80 14.79
N LEU A 482 2.62 10.70 14.68
CA LEU A 482 4.03 10.74 14.30
C LEU A 482 4.84 11.80 15.07
N LYS A 483 4.55 11.96 16.35
CA LYS A 483 5.21 12.98 17.18
C LYS A 483 6.69 12.61 17.34
N PRO A 484 7.63 13.54 17.07
CA PRO A 484 9.04 13.30 17.31
C PRO A 484 9.30 13.15 18.82
N LEU A 485 10.13 12.18 19.18
CA LEU A 485 10.63 11.98 20.53
C LEU A 485 12.11 12.39 20.61
N ASN A 486 12.66 12.39 21.83
CA ASN A 486 14.08 12.63 22.02
C ASN A 486 14.91 11.63 21.22
N LYS A 487 16.01 12.11 20.64
CA LYS A 487 17.00 11.25 20.01
C LYS A 487 17.65 10.35 21.06
N ILE A 488 18.03 9.16 20.62
CA ILE A 488 18.83 8.23 21.41
C ILE A 488 20.13 7.95 20.65
N ASP A 489 21.23 7.75 21.39
CA ASP A 489 22.53 7.49 20.80
C ASP A 489 22.84 5.99 20.74
N GLY A 490 23.34 5.54 19.58
CA GLY A 490 23.76 4.15 19.37
C GLY A 490 22.66 3.14 19.71
N THR A 491 22.93 2.31 20.72
CA THR A 491 22.06 1.21 21.16
C THR A 491 21.45 1.49 22.54
N GLU A 492 21.09 2.73 22.86
CA GLU A 492 20.40 3.06 24.11
C GLU A 492 19.00 2.41 24.20
N ALA A 493 18.55 2.17 25.43
CA ALA A 493 17.21 1.65 25.68
C ALA A 493 16.15 2.75 25.51
N PHE A 494 14.98 2.39 24.97
CA PHE A 494 13.86 3.28 24.76
C PHE A 494 12.53 2.60 25.07
N GLN A 495 11.51 3.41 25.36
CA GLN A 495 10.17 2.92 25.67
C GLN A 495 9.34 2.79 24.39
N VAL A 496 8.60 1.68 24.29
CA VAL A 496 7.50 1.51 23.34
C VAL A 496 6.22 1.34 24.15
N PRO A 497 5.45 2.42 24.36
CA PRO A 497 4.22 2.37 25.15
C PRO A 497 3.24 1.32 24.61
N LYS A 498 2.41 0.78 25.48
CA LYS A 498 1.29 -0.08 25.08
C LYS A 498 0.42 0.59 24.02
N THR A 499 -0.21 -0.19 23.16
CA THR A 499 -1.15 0.31 22.15
C THR A 499 -0.58 1.47 21.30
N SER A 500 0.67 1.33 20.85
CA SER A 500 1.37 2.37 20.09
C SER A 500 2.25 1.81 18.97
N ILE A 501 2.69 2.71 18.11
CA ILE A 501 3.69 2.45 17.07
C ILE A 501 4.83 3.45 17.27
N VAL A 502 6.06 2.95 17.32
CA VAL A 502 7.27 3.76 17.38
C VAL A 502 8.14 3.43 16.17
N THR A 503 8.52 4.47 15.41
CA THR A 503 9.45 4.35 14.30
C THR A 503 10.78 5.01 14.65
N LEU A 504 11.87 4.28 14.45
CA LEU A 504 13.24 4.76 14.60
C LEU A 504 13.84 5.00 13.23
N VAL A 505 14.47 6.15 13.05
CA VAL A 505 15.32 6.46 11.91
C VAL A 505 16.76 6.58 12.43
N THR A 506 17.52 5.51 12.28
CA THR A 506 18.90 5.38 12.75
C THR A 506 19.87 5.75 11.63
N LYS A 507 20.77 6.70 11.87
CA LYS A 507 21.88 6.97 10.94
C LYS A 507 22.93 5.88 11.06
N LEU A 508 23.39 5.36 9.92
CA LEU A 508 24.54 4.47 9.87
C LEU A 508 25.84 5.31 9.90
N LEU A 509 26.86 4.79 10.59
CA LEU A 509 28.18 5.41 10.73
C LEU A 509 29.15 5.08 9.59
#